data_AF-A0A5K7Z3B3-F1
#
_entry.id   AF-A0A5K7Z3B3-F1
#
_cell.length_a   1.000
_cell.length_b   1.000
_cell.length_c   1.000
_cell.angle_alpha   90.00
_cell.angle_beta   90.00
_cell.angle_gamma   90.00
#
_symmetry.space_group_name_H-M   'P 1'
#
loop_
_entity.id
_entity.type
_entity.pdbx_description
1 polymer ?
#
loop_
_entity_poly.entity_id
_entity_poly.type
_entity_poly.pdbx_seq_one_letter_code
_entity_poly.pdbx_strand_id
1 'polypeptide(L)'
;MKPLASSQKQEILARLFWDTQIEITDAEAYLEEQLRTIDKNESQQFFRRLLCSCDWYTLLKLMGPEKLTDILTDPVIGGIFPRGLKTKYEYARDILSR
;
A
#
# COMPACT_ATOMS: atom_id res chain seq x y z
N MET A 1 -3.35 -17.29 2.88
CA MET A 1 -1.92 -16.95 2.76
C MET A 1 -1.39 -16.58 4.13
N LYS A 2 -0.14 -16.92 4.48
CA LYS A 2 0.45 -16.53 5.76
C LYS A 2 0.90 -15.07 5.70
N PRO A 3 0.51 -14.20 6.67
CA PRO A 3 0.97 -12.82 6.71
C PRO A 3 2.49 -12.74 6.93
N LEU A 4 3.11 -11.64 6.50
CA LEU A 4 4.51 -11.36 6.80
C LEU A 4 4.72 -11.17 8.31
N ALA A 5 5.87 -11.59 8.82
CA ALA A 5 6.30 -11.21 10.16
C ALA A 5 6.60 -9.70 10.22
N SER A 6 6.44 -9.07 11.38
CA SER A 6 6.62 -7.62 11.54
C SER A 6 7.99 -7.13 11.06
N SER A 7 9.06 -7.91 11.32
CA SER A 7 10.41 -7.61 10.83
C SER A 7 10.50 -7.56 9.30
N GLN A 8 9.82 -8.48 8.60
CA GLN A 8 9.82 -8.52 7.13
C GLN A 8 9.02 -7.34 6.55
N LYS A 9 7.92 -6.95 7.19
CA LYS A 9 7.17 -5.75 6.80
C LYS A 9 8.05 -4.52 6.92
N GLN A 10 8.80 -4.42 8.03
CA GLN A 10 9.71 -3.31 8.30
C GLN A 10 10.86 -3.26 7.30
N GLU A 11 11.45 -4.39 6.92
CA GLU A 11 12.46 -4.45 5.86
C GLU A 11 11.94 -3.94 4.52
N ILE A 12 10.72 -4.35 4.12
CA ILE A 12 10.09 -3.90 2.89
C ILE A 12 9.88 -2.39 2.92
N LEU A 13 9.29 -1.86 4.00
CA LEU A 13 9.02 -0.44 4.11
C LEU A 13 10.30 0.38 4.19
N ALA A 14 11.30 -0.05 4.98
CA ALA A 14 12.59 0.62 5.07
C ALA A 14 13.31 0.67 3.71
N ARG A 15 13.26 -0.42 2.93
CA ARG A 15 13.79 -0.43 1.56
C ARG A 15 13.00 0.45 0.60
N LEU A 16 11.68 0.53 0.75
CA LEU A 16 10.84 1.33 -0.13
C LEU A 16 11.03 2.81 0.12
N PHE A 17 11.23 3.21 1.38
CA PHE A 17 11.23 4.59 1.84
C PHE A 17 12.61 5.05 2.34
N TRP A 18 13.69 4.40 1.90
CA TRP A 18 15.08 4.68 2.30
C TRP A 18 15.52 6.13 2.03
N ASP A 19 14.93 6.76 1.02
CA ASP A 19 15.14 8.14 0.59
C ASP A 19 14.31 9.16 1.38
N THR A 20 13.48 8.69 2.32
CA THR A 20 12.68 9.55 3.18
C THR A 20 13.27 9.61 4.57
N GLN A 21 13.04 10.71 5.29
CA GLN A 21 13.48 10.87 6.68
C GLN A 21 12.57 10.14 7.68
N ILE A 22 11.82 9.12 7.24
CA ILE A 22 10.85 8.41 8.05
C ILE A 22 11.55 7.26 8.78
N GLU A 23 11.62 7.34 10.11
CA GLU A 23 12.01 6.21 10.95
C GLU A 23 10.79 5.30 11.18
N ILE A 24 10.71 4.21 10.41
CA ILE A 24 9.67 3.19 10.58
C ILE A 24 10.15 2.21 11.65
N THR A 25 9.84 2.52 12.91
CA THR A 25 10.17 1.67 14.06
C THR A 25 9.17 0.52 14.24
N ASP A 26 7.90 0.75 13.90
CA ASP A 26 6.84 -0.25 13.85
C ASP A 26 6.08 -0.14 12.52
N ALA A 27 6.30 -1.11 11.64
CA ALA A 27 5.68 -1.15 10.32
C ALA A 27 4.16 -1.34 10.37
N GLU A 28 3.63 -2.08 11.35
CA GLU A 28 2.19 -2.32 11.44
C GLU A 28 1.46 -1.10 11.96
N ALA A 29 1.98 -0.48 13.01
CA ALA A 29 1.44 0.78 13.53
C ALA A 29 1.48 1.89 12.46
N TYR A 30 2.58 1.98 11.71
CA TYR A 30 2.71 2.97 10.64
C TYR A 30 1.72 2.73 9.50
N LEU A 31 1.54 1.48 9.04
CA LEU A 31 0.54 1.15 8.02
C LEU A 31 -0.88 1.50 8.49
N GLU A 32 -1.19 1.22 9.75
CA GLU A 32 -2.49 1.52 10.35
C GLU A 32 -2.74 3.04 10.45
N GLU A 33 -1.71 3.82 10.81
CA GLU A 33 -1.79 5.27 10.82
C GLU A 33 -2.07 5.82 9.42
N GLN A 34 -1.32 5.37 8.40
CA GLN A 34 -1.53 5.80 7.02
C GLN A 34 -2.92 5.43 6.52
N LEU A 35 -3.47 4.27 6.91
CA LEU A 35 -4.84 3.87 6.59
C LEU A 35 -5.86 4.84 7.20
N ARG A 36 -5.70 5.19 8.48
CA ARG A 36 -6.60 6.12 9.18
C ARG A 36 -6.58 7.53 8.58
N THR A 37 -5.46 7.94 7.99
CA THR A 37 -5.32 9.26 7.39
C THR A 37 -5.31 9.22 5.86
N ILE A 38 -5.92 8.21 5.24
CA ILE A 38 -5.88 8.02 3.78
C ILE A 38 -6.42 9.19 2.96
N ASP A 39 -7.29 10.03 3.52
CA ASP A 39 -7.76 11.23 2.83
C ASP A 39 -6.68 12.32 2.70
N LYS A 40 -5.61 12.24 3.51
CA LYS A 40 -4.46 13.15 3.42
C LYS A 40 -3.56 12.77 2.26
N ASN A 41 -3.07 13.79 1.55
CA ASN A 41 -2.20 13.60 0.39
C ASN A 41 -0.93 12.79 0.71
N GLU A 42 -0.34 12.95 1.90
CA GLU A 42 0.85 12.20 2.34
C GLU A 42 0.58 10.69 2.38
N SER A 43 -0.53 10.27 2.99
CA SER A 43 -0.94 8.86 3.06
C SER A 43 -1.29 8.30 1.68
N GLN A 44 -1.93 9.10 0.83
CA GLN A 44 -2.17 8.67 -0.56
C GLN A 44 -0.86 8.51 -1.35
N GLN A 45 0.12 9.39 -1.16
CA GLN A 45 1.44 9.24 -1.78
C GLN A 45 2.16 7.98 -1.28
N PHE A 46 2.07 7.71 0.02
CA PHE A 46 2.59 6.48 0.62
C PHE A 46 1.99 5.24 -0.05
N PHE A 47 0.66 5.13 -0.12
CA PHE A 47 0.00 3.97 -0.76
C PHE A 47 0.24 3.89 -2.26
N ARG A 48 0.27 5.02 -2.97
CA ARG A 48 0.65 5.03 -4.40
C ARG A 48 2.03 4.44 -4.61
N ARG A 49 3.02 4.84 -3.81
CA ARG A 49 4.37 4.28 -3.88
C ARG A 49 4.36 2.78 -3.60
N LEU A 50 3.63 2.36 -2.57
CA LEU A 50 3.48 0.94 -2.23
C LEU A 50 2.91 0.12 -3.41
N LEU A 51 1.82 0.59 -4.02
CA LEU A 51 1.16 -0.05 -5.16
C LEU A 51 2.05 -0.04 -6.43
N CYS A 52 2.88 0.98 -6.60
CA CYS A 52 3.80 1.06 -7.74
C CYS A 52 5.04 0.19 -7.58
N SER A 53 5.48 -0.08 -6.36
CA SER A 53 6.77 -0.73 -6.09
C SER A 53 6.66 -2.18 -5.64
N CYS A 54 5.51 -2.61 -5.12
CA CYS A 54 5.29 -3.99 -4.71
C CYS A 54 4.42 -4.75 -5.73
N ASP A 55 4.71 -6.02 -5.92
CA ASP A 55 3.80 -6.92 -6.63
C ASP A 55 2.56 -7.24 -5.76
N TRP A 56 1.49 -7.70 -6.42
CA TRP A 56 0.21 -8.00 -5.78
C TRP A 56 0.31 -8.99 -4.61
N TYR A 57 1.17 -10.00 -4.73
CA TYR A 57 1.32 -11.03 -3.72
C TYR A 57 2.04 -10.49 -2.48
N THR A 58 3.04 -9.62 -2.67
CA THR A 58 3.69 -8.88 -1.59
C THR A 58 2.70 -7.97 -0.86
N LEU A 59 1.88 -7.22 -1.60
CA LEU A 59 0.83 -6.37 -1.02
C LEU A 59 -0.17 -7.17 -0.18
N LEU A 60 -0.65 -8.31 -0.70
CA LEU A 60 -1.57 -9.20 0.01
C LEU A 60 -0.98 -9.72 1.32
N LYS A 61 0.32 -10.05 1.36
CA LYS A 61 0.96 -10.50 2.61
C LYS A 61 1.27 -9.37 3.59
N LEU A 62 1.47 -8.15 3.09
CA LEU A 62 1.83 -6.99 3.88
C LEU A 62 0.66 -6.50 4.74
N MET A 63 -0.53 -6.40 4.14
CA MET A 63 -1.70 -5.78 4.80
C MET A 63 -2.98 -6.63 4.72
N GLY A 64 -3.02 -7.66 3.87
CA GLY A 64 -4.22 -8.47 3.68
C GLY A 64 -5.22 -7.85 2.70
N PRO A 65 -6.21 -8.64 2.25
CA PRO A 65 -7.17 -8.23 1.21
C PRO A 65 -8.13 -7.13 1.67
N GLU A 66 -8.55 -7.13 2.95
CA GLU A 66 -9.45 -6.12 3.50
C GLU A 66 -8.83 -4.72 3.43
N LYS A 67 -7.66 -4.55 4.05
CA LYS A 67 -6.89 -3.29 4.02
C LYS A 67 -6.47 -2.88 2.61
N LEU A 68 -6.23 -3.85 1.72
CA LEU A 68 -5.95 -3.54 0.32
C LEU A 68 -7.15 -2.89 -0.36
N THR A 69 -8.36 -3.36 -0.07
CA THR A 69 -9.59 -2.77 -0.61
C THR A 69 -9.75 -1.33 -0.14
N ASP A 70 -9.42 -1.06 1.12
CA ASP A 70 -9.48 0.29 1.72
C ASP A 70 -8.54 1.29 1.05
N ILE A 71 -7.40 0.84 0.50
CA ILE A 71 -6.43 1.73 -0.16
C ILE A 71 -6.66 1.92 -1.65
N LEU A 72 -7.50 1.08 -2.27
CA LEU A 72 -7.83 1.14 -3.70
C LEU A 72 -8.87 2.23 -3.99
N THR A 73 -8.67 3.43 -3.46
CA THR A 73 -9.56 4.58 -3.64
C THR A 73 -9.23 5.36 -4.91
N ASP A 74 -10.19 6.15 -5.41
CA ASP A 74 -9.96 7.01 -6.59
C ASP A 74 -8.79 7.99 -6.43
N PRO A 75 -8.58 8.65 -5.27
CA PRO A 75 -7.41 9.52 -5.07
C PRO A 75 -6.08 8.75 -5.15
N VAL A 76 -6.02 7.52 -4.64
CA VAL A 76 -4.81 6.69 -4.67
C VAL A 76 -4.57 6.17 -6.09
N ILE A 77 -5.53 5.43 -6.66
CA ILE A 77 -5.42 4.84 -8.01
C ILE A 77 -5.27 5.93 -9.07
N GLY A 78 -5.92 7.07 -8.88
CA GLY A 78 -5.89 8.22 -9.78
C GLY A 78 -4.49 8.71 -10.10
N GLY A 79 -3.58 8.65 -9.12
CA GLY A 79 -2.19 9.09 -9.25
C GLY A 79 -1.20 7.99 -9.66
N ILE A 80 -1.65 6.77 -9.99
CA ILE A 80 -0.77 5.68 -10.43
C ILE A 80 -0.36 5.87 -11.90
N PHE A 81 0.94 5.75 -12.15
CA PHE A 81 1.55 5.66 -13.48
C PHE A 81 2.48 4.44 -13.53
N PRO A 82 2.53 3.68 -14.66
CA PRO A 82 1.88 3.91 -15.95
C PRO A 82 0.39 3.51 -15.98
N ARG A 83 -0.34 3.97 -17.01
CA ARG A 83 -1.79 3.71 -17.19
C ARG A 83 -2.15 2.23 -17.12
N GLY A 84 -1.31 1.35 -17.66
CA GLY A 84 -1.54 -0.09 -17.59
C GLY A 84 -1.54 -0.64 -16.16
N LEU A 85 -0.71 -0.09 -15.26
CA LEU A 85 -0.73 -0.46 -13.85
C LEU A 85 -1.98 0.07 -13.14
N LYS A 86 -2.37 1.31 -13.44
CA LYS A 86 -3.61 1.91 -12.95
C LYS A 86 -4.82 1.03 -13.27
N THR A 87 -4.98 0.62 -14.54
CA THR A 87 -6.10 -0.23 -14.96
C THR A 87 -6.12 -1.59 -14.27
N LYS A 88 -4.96 -2.18 -13.93
CA LYS A 88 -4.92 -3.41 -13.14
C LYS A 88 -5.49 -3.21 -11.74
N TYR A 89 -5.20 -2.07 -11.10
CA TYR A 89 -5.72 -1.77 -9.77
C TYR A 89 -7.19 -1.35 -9.77
N GLU A 90 -7.66 -0.68 -10.82
CA GLU A 90 -9.09 -0.45 -11.05
C GLU A 90 -9.84 -1.79 -11.13
N TYR A 91 -9.32 -2.73 -11.92
CA TYR A 91 -9.91 -4.07 -12.02
C TYR A 91 -9.84 -4.86 -10.71
N ALA A 92 -8.73 -4.80 -9.98
CA ALA A 92 -8.59 -5.46 -8.69
C ALA A 92 -9.62 -4.96 -7.67
N ARG A 93 -9.85 -3.64 -7.63
CA ARG A 93 -10.90 -3.03 -6.81
C ARG A 93 -12.29 -3.56 -7.16
N ASP A 94 -12.60 -3.64 -8.44
CA ASP A 94 -13.91 -4.11 -8.92
C ASP A 94 -14.15 -5.60 -8.64
N ILE A 95 -13.09 -6.40 -8.47
CA ILE A 95 -13.20 -7.80 -8.01
C ILE A 95 -13.41 -7.86 -6.50
N LEU A 96 -12.65 -7.08 -5.73
CA LEU A 96 -12.69 -7.12 -4.26
C LEU A 96 -13.95 -6.51 -3.66
N SER A 97 -14.67 -5.67 -4.41
CA SER A 97 -15.95 -5.08 -4.01
C SER A 97 -17.18 -5.97 -4.25
N ARG A 98 -17.00 -7.15 -4.85
CA ARG A 98 -18.06 -8.15 -5.11
C ARG A 98 -18.13 -9.18 -4.01
#